data_AF-A0A356TMH6-F1
#
_entry.id   AF-A0A356TMH6-F1
#
_cell.length_a   1.000
_cell.length_b   1.000
_cell.length_c   1.000
_cell.angle_alpha   90.00
_cell.angle_beta   90.00
_cell.angle_gamma   90.00
#
_symmetry.space_group_name_H-M   'P 1'
#
loop_
_entity.id
_entity.type
_entity.pdbx_description
1 polymer ?
#
loop_
_entity_poly.entity_id
_entity_poly.type
_entity_poly.pdbx_seq_one_letter_code
_entity_poly.pdbx_strand_id
1 'polypeptide(L)'
;MAAARLPGVDAGDTRLRGHAAALLERAQRVSVLLRKSDADRKTYRLSFPELKGWIGVSGEDDAPHRPVNVPQSPFPTHYATVPVDGEPYRTRYVWSGPDDAPLIVLLHGHSSRVEEYDELVRALGELRHPDGRRKWAIAVPDLPSCGYTTRVDPDEVEGNGKWPLLDFLERFIEAFVDTICAERGRP
;
A
#
# COMPACT_ATOMS: atom_id res chain seq x y z
N MET A 1 16.77 34.84 20.63
CA MET A 1 16.39 34.41 19.27
C MET A 1 15.18 35.22 18.84
N ALA A 2 15.32 36.08 17.83
CA ALA A 2 14.21 36.89 17.33
C ALA A 2 13.22 35.99 16.57
N ALA A 3 11.96 35.96 17.00
CA ALA A 3 10.90 35.24 16.29
C ALA A 3 10.74 35.84 14.89
N ALA A 4 10.88 35.02 13.85
CA ALA A 4 10.61 35.42 12.48
C ALA A 4 9.15 35.91 12.39
N ARG A 5 8.96 37.23 12.21
CA ARG A 5 7.63 37.79 11.93
C ARG A 5 7.36 37.64 10.45
N LEU A 6 6.35 36.84 10.11
CA LEU A 6 5.82 36.79 8.75
C LEU A 6 5.24 38.19 8.42
N PRO A 7 5.71 38.86 7.36
CA PRO A 7 5.19 40.17 6.98
C PRO A 7 3.68 40.11 6.70
N GLY A 8 2.91 41.03 7.27
CA GLY A 8 1.45 41.11 7.09
C GLY A 8 0.61 40.28 8.07
N VAL A 9 1.24 39.58 9.02
CA VAL A 9 0.54 38.83 10.08
C VAL A 9 0.63 39.59 11.40
N ASP A 10 -0.49 40.18 11.83
CA ASP A 10 -0.57 40.83 13.14
C ASP A 10 -0.68 39.76 14.24
N ALA A 11 0.31 39.74 15.14
CA ALA A 11 0.30 38.85 16.30
C ALA A 11 -0.88 39.13 17.24
N GLY A 12 -1.53 40.29 17.15
CA GLY A 12 -2.76 40.67 17.86
C GLY A 12 -4.06 40.19 17.21
N ASP A 13 -4.02 39.62 16.00
CA ASP A 13 -5.20 39.18 15.27
C ASP A 13 -5.95 38.08 16.04
N THR A 14 -7.14 38.42 16.55
CA THR A 14 -7.98 37.55 17.36
C THR A 14 -8.49 36.34 16.57
N ARG A 15 -8.70 36.49 15.25
CA ARG A 15 -9.12 35.41 14.37
C ARG A 15 -7.96 34.43 14.16
N LEU A 16 -6.76 34.93 13.89
CA LEU A 16 -5.57 34.08 13.76
C LEU A 16 -5.27 33.31 15.05
N ARG A 17 -5.34 33.99 16.21
CA ARG A 17 -5.17 33.34 17.52
C ARG A 17 -6.24 32.28 17.78
N GLY A 18 -7.48 32.56 17.41
CA GLY A 18 -8.58 31.60 17.50
C GLY A 18 -8.31 30.35 16.65
N HIS A 19 -7.84 30.52 15.42
CA HIS A 19 -7.45 29.39 14.57
C HIS A 19 -6.25 28.61 15.13
N ALA A 20 -5.23 29.29 15.64
CA ALA A 20 -4.07 28.64 16.24
C ALA A 20 -4.43 27.84 17.50
N ALA A 21 -5.33 28.37 18.34
CA ALA A 21 -5.82 27.67 19.52
C ALA A 21 -6.62 26.41 19.15
N ALA A 22 -7.53 26.51 18.16
CA ALA A 22 -8.28 25.37 17.67
C ALA A 22 -7.37 24.28 17.05
N LEU A 23 -6.32 24.68 16.34
CA LEU A 23 -5.31 23.75 15.81
C LEU A 23 -4.59 23.01 16.94
N LEU A 24 -4.16 23.74 17.98
CA LEU A 24 -3.43 23.17 19.11
C LEU A 24 -4.30 22.19 19.91
N GLU A 25 -5.54 22.58 20.20
CA GLU A 25 -6.52 21.71 20.88
C GLU A 25 -6.74 20.42 20.09
N ARG A 26 -6.91 20.54 18.78
CA ARG A 26 -7.03 19.38 17.89
C ARG A 26 -5.77 18.51 17.91
N ALA A 27 -4.58 19.09 17.86
CA ALA A 27 -3.32 18.34 17.92
C ALA A 27 -3.16 17.57 19.24
N GLN A 28 -3.56 18.16 20.37
CA GLN A 28 -3.57 17.48 21.67
C GLN A 28 -4.55 16.30 21.69
N ARG A 29 -5.75 16.47 21.12
CA ARG A 29 -6.74 15.39 20.99
C ARG A 29 -6.23 14.25 20.10
N VAL A 30 -5.53 14.57 19.00
CA VAL A 30 -4.85 13.57 18.16
C VAL A 30 -3.78 12.83 18.96
N SER A 31 -2.95 13.55 19.73
CA SER A 31 -1.92 12.92 20.58
C SER A 31 -2.52 11.93 21.59
N VAL A 32 -3.68 12.26 22.17
CA VAL A 32 -4.42 11.35 23.06
C VAL A 32 -5.00 10.16 22.29
N LEU A 33 -5.58 10.40 21.11
CA LEU A 33 -6.12 9.35 20.24
C LEU A 33 -5.05 8.31 19.86
N LEU A 34 -3.86 8.77 19.45
CA LEU A 34 -2.77 7.88 19.00
C LEU A 34 -2.27 6.92 20.08
N ARG A 35 -2.38 7.31 21.37
CA ARG A 35 -1.99 6.48 22.52
C ARG A 35 -3.04 5.45 22.96
N LYS A 36 -4.21 5.43 22.31
CA LYS A 36 -5.30 4.49 22.62
C LYS A 36 -5.19 3.20 21.83
N SER A 37 -5.80 2.13 22.35
CA SER A 37 -6.03 0.89 21.62
C SER A 37 -6.97 1.10 20.43
N ASP A 38 -6.96 0.21 19.44
CA ASP A 38 -7.83 0.32 18.25
C ASP A 38 -9.32 0.33 18.59
N ALA A 39 -9.74 -0.51 19.55
CA ALA A 39 -11.11 -0.52 20.04
C ALA A 39 -11.52 0.83 20.65
N ASP A 40 -10.62 1.45 21.41
CA ASP A 40 -10.87 2.73 22.09
C ASP A 40 -10.77 3.93 21.14
N ARG A 41 -9.95 3.85 20.08
CA ARG A 41 -9.83 4.89 19.05
C ARG A 41 -11.18 5.14 18.37
N LYS A 42 -11.93 4.08 18.05
CA LYS A 42 -13.28 4.18 17.46
C LYS A 42 -14.24 4.95 18.37
N THR A 43 -14.30 4.58 19.66
CA THR A 43 -15.16 5.25 20.64
C THR A 43 -14.77 6.71 20.84
N TYR A 44 -13.47 7.01 20.94
CA TYR A 44 -12.98 8.37 21.13
C TYR A 44 -13.29 9.29 19.94
N ARG A 45 -13.19 8.80 18.70
CA ARG A 45 -13.58 9.57 17.49
C ARG A 45 -15.05 9.92 17.44
N LEU A 46 -15.92 9.07 18.00
CA LEU A 46 -17.35 9.36 18.08
C LEU A 46 -17.64 10.53 19.04
N SER A 47 -16.84 10.66 20.10
CA SER A 47 -16.98 11.73 21.09
C SER A 47 -16.49 13.11 20.62
N PHE A 48 -15.69 13.17 19.55
CA PHE A 48 -15.06 14.40 19.05
C PHE A 48 -15.24 14.53 17.53
N PRO A 49 -16.32 15.20 17.06
CA PRO A 49 -16.61 15.34 15.64
C PRO A 49 -15.48 15.94 14.79
N GLU A 50 -14.64 16.80 15.37
CA GLU A 50 -13.46 17.40 14.76
C GLU A 50 -12.33 16.40 14.46
N LEU A 51 -12.38 15.22 15.09
CA LEU A 51 -11.51 14.08 14.82
C LEU A 51 -12.03 13.20 13.68
N LYS A 52 -13.28 13.41 13.22
CA LYS A 52 -13.84 12.69 12.07
C LYS A 52 -13.26 13.18 10.73
N GLY A 53 -12.60 14.34 10.71
CA GLY A 53 -11.90 14.89 9.54
C GLY A 53 -10.38 14.85 9.69
N TRP A 54 -9.68 14.51 8.59
CA TRP A 54 -8.24 14.67 8.32
C TRP A 54 -7.29 14.72 9.51
N ILE A 55 -7.39 13.78 10.43
CA ILE A 55 -6.22 13.42 11.24
C ILE A 55 -5.28 12.77 10.23
N GLY A 56 -3.99 13.14 10.19
CA GLY A 56 -3.04 12.47 9.30
C GLY A 56 -3.24 10.96 9.46
N VAL A 57 -3.86 10.35 8.46
CA VAL A 57 -4.26 8.95 8.52
C VAL A 57 -2.95 8.23 8.27
N SER A 58 -2.35 7.75 9.36
CA SER A 58 -1.39 6.67 9.25
C SER A 58 -2.18 5.50 8.69
N GLY A 59 -1.97 5.20 7.41
CA GLY A 59 -2.50 3.97 6.80
C GLY A 59 -1.93 2.71 7.46
N GLU A 60 -0.98 2.84 8.38
CA GLU A 60 -0.56 1.74 9.24
C GLU A 60 -1.56 1.50 10.39
N ASP A 61 -2.06 2.58 10.99
CA ASP A 61 -2.87 2.56 12.22
C ASP A 61 -4.40 2.48 12.00
N ASP A 62 -4.90 2.90 10.84
CA ASP A 62 -6.34 2.99 10.59
C ASP A 62 -6.73 2.45 9.21
N ALA A 63 -7.82 1.67 9.18
CA ALA A 63 -8.39 1.17 7.94
C ALA A 63 -9.03 2.30 7.08
N PRO A 64 -8.96 2.22 5.74
CA PRO A 64 -8.23 1.22 4.98
C PRO A 64 -6.72 1.44 5.19
N HIS A 65 -5.97 0.36 5.43
CA HIS A 65 -4.52 0.39 5.71
C HIS A 65 -3.70 0.80 4.47
N ARG A 66 -4.06 1.94 3.89
CA ARG A 66 -3.60 2.47 2.63
C ARG A 66 -3.54 4.00 2.74
N PRO A 67 -2.49 4.65 2.25
CA PRO A 67 -2.46 6.09 2.13
C PRO A 67 -3.67 6.57 1.32
N VAL A 68 -4.53 7.38 1.96
CA VAL A 68 -5.76 7.90 1.35
C VAL A 68 -5.51 8.96 0.27
N ASN A 69 -4.26 9.44 0.14
CA ASN A 69 -3.85 10.52 -0.77
C ASN A 69 -2.78 10.12 -1.78
N VAL A 70 -2.43 8.84 -1.85
CA VAL A 70 -1.48 8.35 -2.85
C VAL A 70 -2.28 7.75 -4.00
N PRO A 71 -2.03 8.17 -5.25
CA PRO A 71 -2.63 7.53 -6.41
C PRO A 71 -2.44 6.02 -6.33
N GLN A 72 -3.54 5.29 -6.47
CA GLN A 72 -3.52 3.84 -6.60
C GLN A 72 -3.46 3.48 -8.07
N SER A 73 -2.97 2.26 -8.35
CA SER A 73 -3.06 1.69 -9.70
C SER A 73 -4.51 1.79 -10.20
N PRO A 74 -4.75 2.23 -11.45
CA PRO A 74 -6.09 2.28 -12.03
C PRO A 74 -6.60 0.87 -12.42
N PHE A 75 -5.77 -0.17 -12.27
CA PHE A 75 -6.12 -1.55 -12.58
C PHE A 75 -6.65 -2.30 -11.35
N PRO A 76 -7.48 -3.34 -11.55
CA PRO A 76 -7.97 -4.19 -10.47
C PRO A 76 -6.82 -4.74 -9.62
N THR A 77 -6.89 -4.43 -8.32
CA THR A 77 -5.93 -4.86 -7.32
C THR A 77 -6.51 -6.03 -6.52
N HIS A 78 -5.69 -7.05 -6.32
CA HIS A 78 -6.01 -8.29 -5.63
C HIS A 78 -5.02 -8.53 -4.50
N TYR A 79 -5.36 -9.50 -3.64
CA TYR A 79 -4.45 -10.03 -2.63
C TYR A 79 -4.44 -11.54 -2.69
N ALA A 80 -3.25 -12.13 -2.59
CA ALA A 80 -3.05 -13.56 -2.46
C ALA A 80 -2.26 -13.88 -1.19
N THR A 81 -2.44 -15.08 -0.66
CA THR A 81 -1.57 -15.61 0.40
C THR A 81 -0.61 -16.60 -0.24
N VAL A 82 0.65 -16.21 -0.37
CA VAL A 82 1.71 -16.96 -1.04
C VAL A 82 2.44 -17.83 -0.01
N PRO A 83 2.38 -19.16 -0.12
CA PRO A 83 3.09 -20.05 0.79
C PRO A 83 4.53 -20.28 0.31
N VAL A 84 5.52 -19.69 0.99
CA VAL A 84 6.94 -19.95 0.71
C VAL A 84 7.44 -20.97 1.72
N ASP A 85 7.75 -22.18 1.26
CA ASP A 85 8.14 -23.32 2.12
C ASP A 85 7.17 -23.58 3.30
N GLY A 86 5.87 -23.34 3.06
CA GLY A 86 4.81 -23.52 4.05
C GLY A 86 4.51 -22.30 4.91
N GLU A 87 5.32 -21.24 4.84
CA GLU A 87 5.08 -19.98 5.55
C GLU A 87 4.22 -19.02 4.71
N PRO A 88 3.12 -18.46 5.26
CA PRO A 88 2.19 -17.64 4.49
C PRO A 88 2.62 -16.17 4.42
N TYR A 89 2.75 -15.64 3.20
CA TYR A 89 3.03 -14.22 2.93
C TYR A 89 1.88 -13.60 2.15
N ARG A 90 1.24 -12.58 2.72
CA ARG A 90 0.16 -11.87 2.02
C ARG A 90 0.77 -10.89 1.03
N THR A 91 0.46 -11.04 -0.26
CA THR A 91 0.94 -10.17 -1.33
C THR A 91 -0.19 -9.39 -1.98
N ARG A 92 0.08 -8.14 -2.36
CA ARG A 92 -0.79 -7.37 -3.26
C ARG A 92 -0.35 -7.65 -4.69
N TYR A 93 -1.30 -7.75 -5.62
CA TYR A 93 -0.97 -7.78 -7.04
C TYR A 93 -2.03 -7.09 -7.90
N VAL A 94 -1.62 -6.59 -9.07
CA VAL A 94 -2.53 -6.18 -10.15
C VAL A 94 -2.76 -7.37 -11.07
N TRP A 95 -4.00 -7.53 -11.54
CA TRP A 95 -4.33 -8.44 -12.63
C TRP A 95 -5.08 -7.70 -13.73
N SER A 96 -4.62 -7.85 -14.98
CA SER A 96 -5.26 -7.26 -16.15
C SER A 96 -5.24 -8.23 -17.32
N GLY A 97 -6.41 -8.44 -17.95
CA GLY A 97 -6.55 -9.31 -19.11
C GLY A 97 -7.37 -10.58 -18.84
N PRO A 98 -7.59 -11.40 -19.89
CA PRO A 98 -8.33 -12.67 -19.80
C PRO A 98 -7.54 -13.74 -19.06
N ASP A 99 -8.21 -14.61 -18.30
CA ASP A 99 -7.53 -15.67 -17.54
C ASP A 99 -6.93 -16.77 -18.46
N ASP A 100 -7.46 -16.95 -19.67
CA ASP A 100 -7.02 -17.93 -20.66
C ASP A 100 -5.89 -17.45 -21.59
N ALA A 101 -5.49 -16.17 -21.51
CA ALA A 101 -4.41 -15.62 -22.31
C ALA A 101 -3.03 -15.99 -21.74
N PRO A 102 -1.95 -16.00 -22.56
CA PRO A 102 -0.59 -16.13 -22.05
C PRO A 102 -0.27 -15.06 -20.99
N LEU A 103 0.40 -15.47 -19.91
CA LEU A 103 0.69 -14.60 -18.76
C LEU A 103 2.04 -13.93 -18.89
N ILE A 104 2.06 -12.63 -18.66
CA ILE A 104 3.26 -11.83 -18.41
C ILE A 104 3.26 -11.43 -16.93
N VAL A 105 4.34 -11.74 -16.21
CA VAL A 105 4.56 -11.28 -14.84
C VAL A 105 5.58 -10.15 -14.88
N LEU A 106 5.20 -8.97 -14.38
CA LEU A 106 6.08 -7.79 -14.32
C LEU A 106 6.58 -7.61 -12.90
N LEU A 107 7.89 -7.74 -12.70
CA LEU A 107 8.53 -7.73 -11.38
C LEU A 107 9.30 -6.42 -11.17
N HIS A 108 8.88 -5.63 -10.20
CA HIS A 108 9.52 -4.34 -9.90
C HIS A 108 10.82 -4.54 -9.10
N GLY A 109 11.60 -3.47 -8.94
CA GLY A 109 12.85 -3.49 -8.16
C GLY A 109 12.67 -3.15 -6.68
N HIS A 110 13.79 -3.03 -5.94
CA HIS A 110 13.79 -2.61 -4.55
C HIS A 110 13.18 -1.20 -4.37
N SER A 111 12.39 -1.00 -3.30
CA SER A 111 11.77 0.29 -2.94
C SER A 111 10.75 0.79 -3.97
N SER A 112 10.25 -0.11 -4.81
CA SER A 112 9.17 0.16 -5.77
C SER A 112 7.88 -0.57 -5.35
N ARG A 113 6.90 -0.62 -6.26
CA ARG A 113 5.56 -1.19 -6.08
C ARG A 113 4.85 -1.33 -7.43
N VAL A 114 3.70 -2.02 -7.46
CA VAL A 114 2.95 -2.29 -8.70
C VAL A 114 2.67 -1.05 -9.57
N GLU A 115 2.48 0.12 -8.96
CA GLU A 115 2.19 1.37 -9.68
C GLU A 115 3.29 1.78 -10.68
N GLU A 116 4.53 1.30 -10.53
CA GLU A 116 5.61 1.54 -11.50
C GLU A 116 5.27 1.02 -12.91
N TYR A 117 4.42 -0.01 -13.00
CA TYR A 117 4.05 -0.65 -14.26
C TYR A 117 2.74 -0.16 -14.86
N ASP A 118 2.05 0.82 -14.28
CA ASP A 118 0.72 1.21 -14.74
C ASP A 118 0.67 1.55 -16.25
N GLU A 119 1.66 2.29 -16.74
CA GLU A 119 1.75 2.64 -18.17
C GLU A 119 2.05 1.42 -19.05
N LEU A 120 2.89 0.48 -18.57
CA LEU A 120 3.20 -0.75 -19.31
C LEU A 120 2.01 -1.71 -19.33
N VAL A 121 1.28 -1.84 -18.21
CA VAL A 121 0.04 -2.63 -18.14
C VAL A 121 -0.99 -2.06 -19.10
N ARG A 122 -1.11 -0.73 -19.21
CA ARG A 122 -1.98 -0.08 -20.20
C ARG A 122 -1.58 -0.46 -21.62
N ALA A 123 -0.32 -0.24 -21.98
CA ALA A 123 0.19 -0.49 -23.33
C ALA A 123 0.06 -1.97 -23.75
N LEU A 124 0.43 -2.92 -22.88
CA LEU A 124 0.27 -4.35 -23.14
C LEU A 124 -1.20 -4.75 -23.19
N GLY A 125 -2.04 -4.15 -22.33
CA GLY A 125 -3.48 -4.36 -22.26
C GLY A 125 -4.25 -3.81 -23.46
N GLU A 126 -3.64 -3.01 -24.33
CA GLU A 126 -4.18 -2.51 -25.60
C GLU A 126 -3.84 -3.41 -26.80
N LEU A 127 -2.88 -4.33 -26.66
CA LEU A 127 -2.53 -5.25 -27.74
C LEU A 127 -3.65 -6.27 -27.99
N ARG A 128 -3.98 -6.48 -29.27
CA ARG A 128 -5.03 -7.42 -29.72
C ARG A 128 -4.53 -8.41 -30.77
N HIS A 129 -5.04 -9.64 -30.71
CA HIS A 129 -4.95 -10.58 -31.83
C HIS A 129 -5.74 -10.05 -33.04
N PRO A 130 -5.51 -10.56 -34.27
CA PRO A 130 -6.29 -10.16 -35.45
C PRO A 130 -7.80 -10.34 -35.29
N ASP A 131 -8.23 -11.28 -34.43
CA ASP A 131 -9.63 -11.53 -34.09
C ASP A 131 -10.21 -10.57 -33.03
N GLY A 132 -9.44 -9.57 -32.59
CA GLY A 132 -9.87 -8.57 -31.63
C GLY A 132 -9.78 -9.00 -30.15
N ARG A 133 -9.31 -10.22 -29.84
CA ARG A 133 -9.11 -10.65 -28.44
C ARG A 133 -7.86 -10.02 -27.83
N ARG A 134 -7.88 -9.75 -26.52
CA ARG A 134 -6.69 -9.32 -25.76
C ARG A 134 -5.60 -10.38 -25.86
N LYS A 135 -4.35 -9.95 -26.08
CA LYS A 135 -3.21 -10.87 -26.26
C LYS A 135 -2.69 -11.49 -24.96
N TRP A 136 -2.79 -10.75 -23.85
CA TRP A 136 -2.04 -11.08 -22.64
C TRP A 136 -2.94 -11.04 -21.40
N ALA A 137 -2.67 -11.96 -20.49
CA ALA A 137 -2.92 -11.78 -19.07
C ALA A 137 -1.68 -11.13 -18.47
N ILE A 138 -1.85 -10.20 -17.55
CA ILE A 138 -0.75 -9.43 -16.96
C ILE A 138 -0.93 -9.45 -15.45
N ALA A 139 0.09 -9.94 -14.75
CA ALA A 139 0.18 -9.89 -13.30
C ALA A 139 1.35 -9.00 -12.87
N VAL A 140 1.13 -8.16 -11.86
CA VAL A 140 2.17 -7.31 -11.27
C VAL A 140 2.09 -7.47 -9.75
N PRO A 141 2.97 -8.24 -9.09
CA PRO A 141 3.02 -8.32 -7.64
C PRO A 141 3.77 -7.14 -7.02
N ASP A 142 3.38 -6.79 -5.80
CA ASP A 142 4.31 -6.15 -4.87
C ASP A 142 5.24 -7.24 -4.29
N LEU A 143 6.56 -7.06 -4.44
CA LEU A 143 7.55 -7.98 -3.87
C LEU A 143 7.59 -7.90 -2.34
N PRO A 144 8.15 -8.92 -1.65
CA PRO A 144 8.29 -8.91 -0.20
C PRO A 144 8.91 -7.62 0.32
N SER A 145 8.38 -7.09 1.43
CA SER A 145 8.80 -5.81 2.04
C SER A 145 8.60 -4.57 1.17
N CYS A 146 7.90 -4.69 0.03
CA CYS A 146 7.56 -3.58 -0.85
C CYS A 146 6.04 -3.37 -0.93
N GLY A 147 5.64 -2.15 -1.29
CA GLY A 147 4.24 -1.76 -1.45
C GLY A 147 3.37 -2.16 -0.25
N TYR A 148 2.45 -3.09 -0.48
CA TYR A 148 1.48 -3.57 0.52
C TYR A 148 1.53 -5.08 0.72
N THR A 149 2.68 -5.69 0.38
CA THR A 149 3.00 -7.07 0.69
C THR A 149 3.53 -7.19 2.11
N THR A 150 3.36 -8.35 2.75
CA THR A 150 3.90 -8.67 4.06
C THR A 150 5.35 -8.20 4.17
N ARG A 151 5.65 -7.47 5.26
CA ARG A 151 7.01 -7.10 5.60
C ARG A 151 7.76 -8.35 6.03
N VAL A 152 8.90 -8.56 5.39
CA VAL A 152 9.86 -9.62 5.68
C VAL A 152 11.16 -8.95 6.11
N ASP A 153 11.60 -9.22 7.33
CA ASP A 153 12.88 -8.70 7.81
C ASP A 153 14.03 -9.46 7.13
N PRO A 154 14.94 -8.79 6.39
CA PRO A 154 16.09 -9.44 5.79
C PRO A 154 16.93 -10.20 6.81
N ASP A 155 17.07 -9.70 8.03
CA ASP A 155 17.85 -10.35 9.09
C ASP A 155 17.17 -11.63 9.59
N GLU A 156 15.83 -11.71 9.55
CA GLU A 156 15.07 -12.93 9.86
C GLU A 156 15.17 -13.97 8.75
N VAL A 157 15.23 -13.53 7.48
CA VAL A 157 15.41 -14.42 6.33
C VAL A 157 16.83 -14.99 6.32
N GLU A 158 17.85 -14.15 6.46
CA GLU A 158 19.23 -14.61 6.48
C GLU A 158 19.56 -15.38 7.78
N GLY A 159 18.98 -14.94 8.91
CA GLY A 159 19.20 -15.52 10.23
C GLY A 159 18.50 -16.86 10.45
N ASN A 160 17.50 -17.24 9.65
CA ASN A 160 16.85 -18.55 9.75
C ASN A 160 17.72 -19.70 9.22
N GLY A 161 18.83 -19.38 8.53
CA GLY A 161 19.78 -20.35 7.98
C GLY A 161 19.21 -21.25 6.88
N LYS A 162 17.98 -21.01 6.42
CA LYS A 162 17.31 -21.76 5.35
C LYS A 162 17.81 -21.27 3.99
N TRP A 163 17.85 -19.96 3.74
CA TRP A 163 18.12 -19.39 2.41
C TRP A 163 18.85 -18.04 2.46
N PRO A 164 19.76 -17.74 1.52
CA PRO A 164 20.11 -16.37 1.16
C PRO A 164 18.87 -15.58 0.73
N LEU A 165 18.88 -14.25 0.91
CA LEU A 165 17.75 -13.38 0.57
C LEU A 165 17.29 -13.51 -0.90
N LEU A 166 18.24 -13.73 -1.82
CA LEU A 166 17.93 -13.88 -3.24
C LEU A 166 17.15 -15.16 -3.54
N ASP A 167 17.54 -16.27 -2.92
CA ASP A 167 16.86 -17.57 -3.06
C ASP A 167 15.44 -17.50 -2.49
N PHE A 168 15.25 -16.75 -1.39
CA PHE A 168 13.90 -16.48 -0.86
C PHE A 168 13.04 -15.72 -1.87
N LEU A 169 13.60 -14.70 -2.54
CA LEU A 169 12.87 -13.92 -3.53
C LEU A 169 12.46 -14.78 -4.74
N GLU A 170 13.35 -15.63 -5.22
CA GLU A 170 13.06 -16.59 -6.30
C GLU A 170 11.91 -17.52 -5.91
N ARG A 171 12.01 -18.17 -4.75
CA ARG A 171 10.95 -19.05 -4.22
C ARG A 171 9.63 -18.34 -4.03
N PHE A 172 9.66 -17.10 -3.57
CA PHE A 172 8.46 -16.27 -3.44
C PHE A 172 7.80 -16.02 -4.80
N ILE A 173 8.59 -15.68 -5.83
CA ILE A 173 8.08 -15.43 -7.18
C ILE A 173 7.45 -16.70 -7.75
N GLU A 174 8.11 -17.85 -7.62
CA GLU A 174 7.58 -19.14 -8.07
C GLU A 174 6.26 -19.46 -7.36
N ALA A 175 6.26 -19.43 -6.02
CA ALA A 175 5.06 -19.70 -5.22
C ALA A 175 3.93 -18.71 -5.52
N PHE A 176 4.25 -17.44 -5.82
CA PHE A 176 3.28 -16.44 -6.22
C PHE A 176 2.60 -16.81 -7.55
N VAL A 177 3.39 -17.18 -8.56
CA VAL A 177 2.87 -17.57 -9.87
C VAL A 177 1.98 -18.79 -9.75
N ASP A 178 2.41 -19.82 -9.02
CA ASP A 178 1.61 -21.02 -8.77
C ASP A 178 0.30 -20.69 -8.08
N THR A 179 0.35 -19.81 -7.06
CA THR A 179 -0.84 -19.39 -6.31
C THR A 179 -1.86 -18.69 -7.21
N ILE A 180 -1.44 -17.67 -7.97
CA ILE A 180 -2.38 -16.92 -8.81
C ILE A 180 -2.87 -17.75 -10.01
N CYS A 181 -2.05 -18.65 -10.55
CA CYS A 181 -2.48 -19.56 -11.60
C CYS A 181 -3.57 -20.50 -11.07
N ALA A 182 -3.37 -21.10 -9.88
CA ALA A 182 -4.37 -21.94 -9.24
C ALA A 182 -5.68 -21.18 -8.95
N GLU A 183 -5.60 -19.97 -8.37
CA GLU A 183 -6.77 -19.11 -8.10
C GLU A 183 -7.57 -18.77 -9.38
N ARG A 184 -6.88 -18.70 -10.53
CA ARG A 184 -7.46 -18.36 -11.83
C ARG A 184 -7.79 -19.56 -12.69
N GLY A 185 -7.59 -20.79 -12.18
CA GLY A 185 -7.83 -22.03 -12.94
C GLY A 185 -6.90 -22.20 -14.15
N ARG A 186 -5.69 -21.65 -14.08
CA ARG A 186 -4.64 -21.75 -15.11
C ARG A 186 -3.74 -22.95 -14.80
N PRO A 187 -3.26 -23.68 -15.82
CA PRO A 187 -2.32 -24.78 -15.64
C PRO A 187 -0.95 -24.29 -15.17
#